data_AF-A0A165JVC6-F1
#
_entry.id   AF-A0A165JVC6-F1
#
_cell.length_a   1.000
_cell.length_b   1.000
_cell.length_c   1.000
_cell.angle_alpha   90.00
_cell.angle_beta   90.00
_cell.angle_gamma   90.00
#
_symmetry.space_group_name_H-M   'P 1'
#
loop_
_entity.id
_entity.type
_entity.pdbx_description
1 polymer ?
#
loop_
_entity_poly.entity_id
_entity_poly.type
_entity_poly.pdbx_seq_one_letter_code
_entity_poly.pdbx_strand_id
1 'polypeptide(L)' 'MNPIENAWNELNRRLRNRTLLPTNKGHLWEMLQEEWANLSIDYIHKLYDSIPRRIVALQDAKGL' A
#
# COMPACT_ATOMS: atom_id res chain seq x y z
N MET A 1 -11.73 -4.37 1.72
CA MET A 1 -10.25 -4.19 1.73
C MET A 1 -9.91 -2.77 2.17
N ASN A 2 -9.29 -2.62 3.35
CA ASN A 2 -8.98 -1.34 3.99
C ASN A 2 -7.91 -0.57 3.18
N PRO A 3 -7.99 0.78 3.04
CA PRO A 3 -6.94 1.61 2.44
C PRO A 3 -5.51 1.27 2.86
N ILE A 4 -5.29 0.91 4.13
CA ILE A 4 -3.95 0.55 4.61
C ILE A 4 -3.41 -0.74 3.98
N GLU A 5 -4.29 -1.70 3.67
CA GLU A 5 -3.92 -2.93 2.95
C GLU A 5 -3.46 -2.62 1.53
N ASN A 6 -4.05 -1.60 0.89
CA ASN A 6 -3.61 -1.16 -0.43
C ASN A 6 -2.25 -0.49 -0.39
N ALA A 7 -1.98 0.30 0.65
CA ALA A 7 -0.65 0.87 0.87
C ALA A 7 0.39 -0.24 1.06
N TRP A 8 0.09 -1.25 1.87
CA TRP A 8 0.96 -2.42 2.05
C TRP A 8 1.19 -3.20 0.75
N ASN A 9 0.15 -3.42 -0.05
CA ASN A 9 0.27 -4.07 -1.35
C ASN A 9 1.17 -3.28 -2.31
N GLU A 10 1.06 -1.96 -2.32
CA GLU A 10 1.92 -1.10 -3.15
C GLU A 10 3.37 -1.13 -2.67
N LEU A 11 3.63 -1.06 -1.36
CA LEU A 11 4.99 -1.21 -0.83
C LEU A 11 5.61 -2.55 -1.21
N ASN A 12 4.86 -3.64 -1.07
CA ASN A 12 5.32 -4.98 -1.47
C ASN A 12 5.61 -5.05 -2.99
N ARG A 13 4.78 -4.41 -3.83
CA ARG A 13 5.02 -4.31 -5.27
C ARG A 13 6.30 -3.54 -5.57
N ARG A 14 6.52 -2.40 -4.92
CA ARG A 14 7.72 -1.57 -5.14
C ARG A 14 8.99 -2.29 -4.68
N LEU A 15 8.97 -2.91 -3.50
CA LEU A 15 10.08 -3.73 -3.00
C LEU A 15 10.46 -4.84 -4.00
N ARG A 16 9.48 -5.54 -4.57
CA ARG A 16 9.71 -6.61 -5.55
C ARG A 16 10.29 -6.11 -6.87
N ASN A 17 10.05 -4.84 -7.20
CA ASN A 17 10.59 -4.20 -8.40
C ASN A 17 12.00 -3.62 -8.20
N ARG A 18 12.52 -3.61 -6.96
CA ARG A 18 13.89 -3.17 -6.72
C ARG A 18 14.88 -4.17 -7.31
N THR A 19 15.92 -3.64 -7.95
CA THR A 19 17.05 -4.44 -8.47
C THR A 19 17.82 -5.11 -7.32
N LEU A 20 17.91 -4.44 -6.17
CA LEU A 20 18.55 -4.97 -4.98
C LEU A 20 17.49 -5.48 -4.01
N LEU A 21 17.56 -6.77 -3.69
CA LEU A 21 16.70 -7.40 -2.71
C LEU A 21 17.31 -7.28 -1.30
N PRO A 22 16.46 -7.16 -0.26
CA PRO A 22 16.94 -7.10 1.11
C PRO A 22 17.61 -8.42 1.50
N THR A 23 18.82 -8.33 2.04
CA THR A 23 19.63 -9.50 2.44
C THR A 23 19.40 -9.92 3.89
N ASN A 24 18.76 -9.06 4.69
CA ASN A 24 18.42 -9.32 6.09
C ASN A 24 17.21 -8.47 6.50
N LYS A 25 16.68 -8.73 7.71
CA LYS A 25 15.50 -8.01 8.23
C LYS A 25 15.73 -6.51 8.42
N GLY A 26 16.94 -6.08 8.76
CA GLY A 26 17.30 -4.67 8.91
C GLY A 26 17.24 -3.94 7.56
N HIS A 27 17.89 -4.48 6.55
CA HIS A 27 17.81 -3.95 5.18
C HIS A 27 16.38 -3.95 4.65
N LEU A 28 15.57 -4.98 4.92
CA LEU A 28 14.15 -4.98 4.54
C LEU A 28 13.41 -3.80 5.18
N TRP A 29 13.66 -3.53 6.46
CA TRP A 29 13.03 -2.43 7.17
C TRP A 29 13.43 -1.07 6.61
N GLU A 30 14.73 -0.86 6.35
CA GLU A 30 15.23 0.37 5.72
C GLU A 30 14.62 0.60 4.34
N MET A 31 14.58 -0.44 3.49
CA MET A 31 13.98 -0.35 2.16
C MET A 31 12.47 -0.05 2.22
N LEU A 32 11.75 -0.61 3.20
CA LEU A 32 10.34 -0.30 3.43
C LEU A 32 10.14 1.17 3.80
N GLN A 33 10.97 1.71 4.69
CA GLN A 33 10.89 3.11 5.09
C GLN A 33 11.16 4.05 3.91
N GLU A 34 12.15 3.73 3.08
CA GLU A 34 12.46 4.50 1.88
C GLU A 34 11.30 4.48 0.87
N GLU A 35 10.73 3.31 0.56
CA GLU A 35 9.57 3.21 -0.33
C GLU A 35 8.34 3.94 0.22
N TRP A 36 8.14 3.87 1.53
CA TRP A 36 7.07 4.60 2.22
C TRP A 36 7.23 6.11 2.09
N ALA A 37 8.44 6.62 2.32
CA ALA A 37 8.74 8.05 2.14
C ALA A 37 8.60 8.50 0.67
N ASN A 38 8.82 7.60 -0.29
CA ASN A 38 8.65 7.84 -1.72
C ASN A 38 7.21 7.66 -2.22
N LEU A 39 6.23 7.38 -1.35
CA LEU A 39 4.83 7.45 -1.74
C LEU A 39 4.45 8.91 -1.96
N SER A 40 3.92 9.23 -3.14
CA SER A 40 3.47 10.59 -3.42
C SER A 40 2.20 10.92 -2.62
N ILE A 41 2.07 12.18 -2.23
CA ILE A 41 0.85 12.68 -1.57
C ILE A 41 -0.39 12.42 -2.45
N ASP A 42 -0.26 12.54 -3.77
CA ASP A 42 -1.34 12.21 -4.73
C ASP A 42 -1.79 10.74 -4.65
N TYR A 43 -0.85 9.82 -4.44
CA TYR A 43 -1.17 8.41 -4.23
C TYR A 43 -1.95 8.21 -2.92
N ILE A 44 -1.54 8.92 -1.86
CA ILE A 44 -2.24 8.91 -0.56
C ILE A 44 -3.65 9.47 -0.71
N HIS A 45 -3.84 10.61 -1.38
CA HIS A 45 -5.16 11.16 -1.66
C HIS A 45 -6.04 10.18 -2.45
N LYS A 46 -5.51 9.53 -3.49
CA LYS A 46 -6.24 8.50 -4.25
C LYS A 46 -6.66 7.31 -3.38
N LEU A 47 -5.86 6.94 -2.37
CA LEU A 47 -6.25 5.91 -1.41
C LEU A 47 -7.47 6.36 -0.59
N TYR A 48 -7.46 7.59 -0.06
CA TYR A 48 -8.60 8.15 0.67
C TYR A 48 -9.84 8.30 -0.22
N ASP A 49 -9.70 8.81 -1.43
CA ASP A 49 -10.80 8.97 -2.40
C ASP A 49 -11.41 7.64 -2.84
N SER A 50 -10.70 6.54 -2.63
CA SER A 50 -11.23 5.20 -2.89
C SER A 50 -12.08 4.65 -1.75
N ILE A 51 -12.06 5.26 -0.55
CA ILE A 51 -12.82 4.79 0.62
C ILE A 51 -14.33 4.77 0.36
N PRO A 52 -14.97 5.85 -0.12
CA PRO A 52 -16.42 5.85 -0.32
C PRO A 52 -16.89 4.75 -1.28
N ARG A 53 -16.17 4.58 -2.40
CA ARG A 53 -16.44 3.51 -3.38
C ARG A 53 -16.31 2.11 -2.78
N ARG A 54 -15.37 1.91 -1.84
CA ARG A 54 -15.17 0.62 -1.18
C ARG A 54 -16.23 0.32 -0.12
N ILE A 55 -16.72 1.33 0.59
CA ILE A 55 -17.83 1.16 1.54
C ILE A 55 -19.07 0.69 0.77
N VAL A 56 -19.38 1.31 -0.36
CA VAL A 56 -20.47 0.90 -1.25
C VAL A 56 -20.25 -0.54 -1.75
N ALA A 57 -19.06 -0.86 -2.25
CA ALA A 57 -18.74 -2.21 -2.70
C ALA A 57 -18.85 -3.28 -1.60
N LEU A 58 -18.57 -2.94 -0.33
CA LEU A 58 -18.75 -3.83 0.81
C LEU A 58 -20.22 -4.06 1.15
N GLN A 59 -21.05 -3.01 1.04
CA GLN A 59 -22.51 -3.11 1.19
C GLN A 59 -23.11 -4.00 0.08
N ASP A 60 -22.70 -3.78 -1.17
CA ASP A 60 -23.18 -4.55 -2.33
C ASP A 60 -22.75 -6.02 -2.29
N ALA A 61 -21.57 -6.30 -1.73
CA ALA A 61 -21.06 -7.66 -1.56
C ALA A 61 -21.80 -8.47 -0.46
N LYS A 62 -22.84 -7.89 0.18
CA LYS A 62 -23.55 -8.50 1.34
C LYS A 62 -22.60 -8.97 2.44
N GLY A 63 -21.50 -8.24 2.62
CA GLY A 63 -20.51 -8.47 3.67
C GLY A 63 -20.88 -7.83 5.01
N LEU A 64 -22.12 -7.33 5.11
CA LEU A 64 -22.85 -6.92 6.31
C LEU A 64 -24.28 -7.47 6.21
#